data_AF-A0A087UNC7-F1
#
_entry.id   AF-A0A087UNC7-F1
#
_cell.length_a   1.000
_cell.length_b   1.000
_cell.length_c   1.000
_cell.angle_alpha   90.00
_cell.angle_beta   90.00
_cell.angle_gamma   90.00
#
_symmetry.space_group_name_H-M   'P 1'
#
loop_
_entity.id
_entity.type
_entity.pdbx_description
1 polymer ?
#
loop_
_entity_poly.entity_id
_entity_poly.type
_entity_poly.pdbx_seq_one_letter_code
_entity_poly.pdbx_strand_id
1 'polypeptide(L)'
;QVIAVLVIFFSSEYREVSTAIVLILVTGKWIPIKWLIKFQYLWYRFFPPKVKLLTELEYIEQGHIETKKALENLRKYCRSPDCNAWKVIAKLRNPVRFAQFIENGTQYTDEELLEYNSEEFFDNEFHHSSYSDDNM
;
A
#
# COMPACT_ATOMS: atom_id res chain seq x y z
N GLN A 1 -21.36 -39.94 -16.49
CA GLN A 1 -21.54 -39.00 -15.35
C GLN A 1 -22.99 -38.90 -14.86
N VAL A 2 -24.00 -38.91 -15.73
CA VAL A 2 -25.44 -38.85 -15.32
C VAL A 2 -25.85 -40.00 -14.39
N ILE A 3 -25.31 -41.21 -14.62
CA ILE A 3 -25.60 -42.40 -13.80
C ILE A 3 -25.13 -42.23 -12.35
N ALA A 4 -23.96 -41.64 -12.12
CA ALA A 4 -23.45 -41.40 -10.76
C ALA A 4 -24.33 -40.40 -9.99
N VAL A 5 -24.84 -39.38 -10.70
CA VAL A 5 -25.75 -38.38 -10.14
C VAL A 5 -27.10 -39.01 -9.78
N LEU A 6 -27.60 -39.91 -10.62
CA LEU A 6 -28.82 -40.68 -10.36
C LEU A 6 -28.69 -41.59 -9.13
N VAL A 7 -27.53 -42.24 -8.92
CA VAL A 7 -27.28 -43.09 -7.74
C VAL A 7 -27.24 -42.28 -6.44
N ILE A 8 -26.63 -41.09 -6.46
CA ILE A 8 -26.62 -40.17 -5.31
C ILE A 8 -28.04 -39.69 -4.99
N PHE A 9 -28.86 -39.43 -6.01
CA PHE A 9 -30.27 -39.03 -5.82
C PHE A 9 -31.10 -40.13 -5.15
N PHE A 10 -30.93 -41.39 -5.56
CA PHE A 10 -31.64 -42.53 -4.96
C PHE A 10 -31.16 -42.88 -3.56
N SER A 11 -29.90 -42.57 -3.20
CA SER A 11 -29.33 -42.86 -1.89
C SER A 11 -29.59 -41.77 -0.84
N SER A 12 -30.19 -40.64 -1.21
CA SER A 12 -30.33 -39.48 -0.32
C SER A 12 -31.74 -39.40 0.27
N GLU A 13 -31.82 -39.52 1.59
CA GLU A 13 -33.05 -39.31 2.37
C GLU A 13 -33.50 -37.82 2.37
N TYR A 14 -32.63 -36.91 1.89
CA TYR A 14 -32.87 -35.47 1.78
C TYR A 14 -33.22 -35.06 0.34
N ARG A 15 -34.51 -35.18 -0.01
CA ARG A 15 -35.05 -34.87 -1.35
C ARG A 15 -34.82 -33.43 -1.80
N GLU A 16 -34.80 -32.47 -0.88
CA GLU A 16 -34.64 -31.05 -1.21
C GLU A 16 -33.20 -30.68 -1.60
N VAL A 17 -32.20 -31.24 -0.91
CA VAL A 17 -30.78 -30.93 -1.14
C VAL A 17 -30.28 -31.57 -2.43
N SER A 18 -30.66 -32.84 -2.65
CA SER A 18 -30.24 -33.58 -3.86
C SER A 18 -30.83 -32.96 -5.13
N THR A 19 -32.11 -32.54 -5.10
CA THR A 19 -32.73 -31.83 -6.23
C THR A 19 -32.06 -30.48 -6.52
N ALA A 20 -31.75 -29.70 -5.48
CA ALA A 20 -31.04 -28.43 -5.63
C ALA A 20 -29.65 -28.61 -6.28
N ILE A 21 -28.87 -29.60 -5.85
CA ILE A 21 -27.53 -29.90 -6.40
C ILE A 21 -27.64 -30.29 -7.89
N VAL A 22 -28.62 -31.14 -8.23
CA VAL A 22 -28.84 -31.54 -9.63
C VAL A 22 -29.19 -30.32 -10.49
N LEU A 23 -30.07 -29.43 -10.02
CA LEU A 23 -30.42 -28.20 -10.73
C LEU A 23 -29.21 -27.28 -10.92
N ILE A 24 -28.37 -27.11 -9.91
CA ILE A 24 -27.13 -26.31 -9.98
C ILE A 24 -26.15 -26.90 -11.01
N LEU A 25 -25.97 -28.22 -11.02
CA LEU A 25 -25.05 -28.88 -11.95
C LEU A 25 -25.56 -28.85 -13.40
N VAL A 26 -26.87 -29.01 -13.60
CA VAL A 26 -27.50 -28.90 -14.92
C VAL A 26 -27.37 -27.47 -15.42
N THR A 27 -27.79 -26.47 -14.64
CA THR A 27 -27.69 -25.06 -15.04
C THR A 27 -26.24 -24.62 -15.28
N GLY A 28 -25.29 -25.05 -14.45
CA GLY A 28 -23.86 -24.78 -14.64
C GLY A 28 -23.28 -25.31 -15.96
N LYS A 29 -23.83 -26.39 -16.52
CA LYS A 29 -23.42 -26.94 -17.83
C LYS A 29 -23.91 -26.11 -19.03
N TRP A 30 -25.02 -25.38 -18.88
CA TRP A 30 -25.61 -24.55 -19.94
C TRP A 30 -25.12 -23.10 -19.91
N ILE A 31 -24.55 -22.65 -18.79
CA ILE A 31 -24.08 -21.27 -18.64
C ILE A 31 -22.72 -21.11 -19.33
N PRO A 32 -22.60 -20.24 -20.35
CA PRO A 32 -21.32 -19.99 -21.00
C PRO A 32 -20.35 -19.32 -20.02
N ILE A 33 -19.06 -19.66 -20.09
CA ILE A 33 -17.97 -19.09 -19.26
C ILE A 33 -17.98 -17.56 -19.24
N LYS A 34 -18.40 -16.92 -20.33
CA LYS A 34 -18.56 -15.46 -20.43
C LYS A 34 -19.52 -14.87 -19.38
N TRP A 35 -20.58 -15.58 -19.02
CA TRP A 35 -21.53 -15.15 -18.00
C TRP A 35 -20.95 -15.29 -16.59
N LEU A 36 -20.14 -16.32 -16.34
CA LEU A 36 -19.44 -16.46 -15.06
C LEU A 36 -18.45 -15.30 -14.83
N ILE A 37 -17.69 -14.92 -15.86
CA ILE A 37 -16.75 -13.78 -15.76
C ILE A 37 -17.51 -12.46 -15.57
N LYS A 38 -18.62 -12.25 -16.29
CA LYS A 38 -19.48 -11.07 -16.09
C LYS A 38 -20.09 -11.04 -14.69
N PHE A 39 -20.53 -12.18 -14.17
CA PHE A 39 -21.06 -12.30 -12.82
C PHE A 39 -19.97 -12.02 -11.79
N GLN A 40 -18.76 -12.54 -11.98
CA GLN A 40 -17.63 -12.25 -11.10
C GLN A 40 -17.25 -10.77 -11.13
N TYR A 41 -17.23 -10.14 -12.31
CA TYR A 41 -17.01 -8.70 -12.45
C TYR A 41 -18.11 -7.90 -11.73
N LEU A 42 -19.37 -8.28 -11.92
CA LEU A 42 -20.50 -7.65 -11.24
C LEU A 42 -20.41 -7.85 -9.71
N TRP A 43 -19.98 -9.04 -9.26
CA TRP A 43 -19.74 -9.35 -7.86
C TRP A 43 -18.63 -8.47 -7.26
N TYR A 44 -17.49 -8.31 -7.95
CA TYR A 44 -16.43 -7.39 -7.52
C TYR A 44 -16.86 -5.92 -7.52
N ARG A 45 -17.82 -5.54 -8.37
CA ARG A 45 -18.40 -4.21 -8.36
C ARG A 45 -19.33 -3.99 -7.16
N PHE A 46 -20.10 -4.99 -6.77
CA PHE A 46 -20.98 -4.92 -5.60
C PHE A 46 -20.24 -5.13 -4.29
N PHE A 47 -19.18 -5.93 -4.30
CA PHE A 47 -18.28 -6.20 -3.18
C PHE A 47 -16.87 -5.78 -3.57
N PRO A 48 -16.59 -4.47 -3.61
CA PRO A 48 -15.22 -4.00 -3.83
C PRO A 48 -14.34 -4.59 -2.72
N PRO A 49 -13.14 -5.12 -3.06
CA PRO A 49 -12.21 -5.57 -2.05
C PRO A 49 -11.92 -4.40 -1.10
N LYS A 50 -11.93 -4.66 0.20
CA LYS A 50 -11.61 -3.64 1.20
C LYS A 50 -10.19 -3.14 0.92
N VAL A 51 -10.08 -1.93 0.38
CA VAL A 51 -8.80 -1.23 0.29
C VAL A 51 -8.32 -1.00 1.71
N LYS A 52 -7.28 -1.73 2.12
CA LYS A 52 -6.61 -1.49 3.38
C LYS A 52 -5.89 -0.15 3.24
N LEU A 53 -6.41 0.88 3.90
CA LEU A 53 -5.69 2.15 4.02
C LEU A 53 -4.39 1.88 4.77
N LEU A 54 -3.31 2.52 4.34
CA LEU A 54 -2.06 2.47 5.06
C LEU A 54 -2.26 3.02 6.47
N THR A 55 -1.64 2.38 7.44
CA THR A 55 -1.49 2.98 8.76
C THR A 55 -0.58 4.19 8.68
N GLU A 56 -0.69 5.12 9.63
CA GLU A 56 0.13 6.33 9.66
C GLU A 56 1.63 6.01 9.64
N LEU A 57 2.05 5.00 10.41
CA LEU A 57 3.44 4.54 10.44
C LEU A 57 3.91 4.02 9.08
N GLU A 58 3.11 3.19 8.41
CA GLU A 58 3.44 2.69 7.07
C GLU A 58 3.52 3.84 6.04
N TYR A 59 2.70 4.89 6.20
CA TYR A 59 2.70 6.06 5.32
C TYR A 59 3.99 6.87 5.48
N ILE A 60 4.40 7.11 6.73
CA ILE A 60 5.63 7.80 7.05
C ILE A 60 6.82 7.03 6.50
N GLU A 61 6.90 5.72 6.76
CA GLU A 61 7.99 4.86 6.30
C GLU A 61 8.11 4.87 4.76
N GLN A 62 6.98 4.70 4.05
CA GLN A 62 6.96 4.81 2.59
C GLN A 62 7.41 6.19 2.10
N GLY A 63 6.98 7.25 2.81
CA GLY A 63 7.43 8.62 2.56
C GLY A 63 8.95 8.74 2.62
N HIS A 64 9.60 8.18 3.64
CA HIS A 64 11.05 8.19 3.78
C HIS A 64 11.75 7.42 2.64
N ILE A 65 11.25 6.23 2.31
CA ILE A 65 11.84 5.37 1.27
C ILE A 65 11.75 6.03 -0.11
N GLU A 66 10.56 6.50 -0.49
CA GLU A 66 10.35 7.12 -1.80
C GLU A 66 11.04 8.47 -1.90
N THR A 67 11.08 9.27 -0.82
CA THR A 67 11.82 10.54 -0.79
C THR A 67 13.31 10.31 -1.01
N LYS A 68 13.91 9.35 -0.29
CA LYS A 68 15.32 8.99 -0.44
C LYS A 68 15.65 8.57 -1.88
N LYS A 69 14.80 7.74 -2.48
CA LYS A 69 14.94 7.27 -3.86
C LYS A 69 14.82 8.41 -4.87
N ALA A 70 13.84 9.29 -4.70
CA ALA A 70 13.66 10.46 -5.56
C ALA A 70 14.86 11.41 -5.50
N LEU A 71 15.40 11.64 -4.30
CA LEU A 71 16.58 12.47 -4.09
C LEU A 71 17.86 11.85 -4.67
N GLU A 72 18.02 10.53 -4.57
CA GLU A 72 19.15 9.85 -5.22
C GLU A 72 19.08 9.99 -6.74
N ASN A 73 17.89 9.81 -7.32
CA ASN A 73 17.67 10.00 -8.75
C ASN A 73 17.92 11.45 -9.18
N LEU A 74 17.48 12.42 -8.38
CA LEU A 74 17.75 13.84 -8.60
C LEU A 74 19.27 14.10 -8.62
N ARG A 75 20.00 13.56 -7.64
CA ARG A 75 21.46 13.71 -7.56
C ARG A 75 22.16 13.10 -8.76
N LYS A 76 21.75 11.91 -9.21
CA LYS A 76 22.26 11.27 -10.44
C LYS A 76 21.99 12.14 -11.66
N TYR A 77 20.78 12.66 -11.80
CA TYR A 77 20.42 13.56 -12.90
C TYR A 77 21.26 14.84 -12.88
N CYS A 78 21.39 15.50 -11.72
CA CYS A 78 22.18 16.72 -11.61
C CYS A 78 23.68 16.51 -11.88
N ARG A 79 24.20 15.30 -11.73
CA ARG A 79 25.59 14.94 -12.10
C ARG A 79 25.76 14.56 -13.57
N SER A 80 24.66 14.33 -14.28
CA SER A 80 24.69 13.99 -15.71
C SER A 80 24.94 15.23 -16.58
N PRO A 81 25.58 15.09 -17.75
CA PRO A 81 25.79 16.20 -18.68
C PRO A 81 24.49 16.75 -19.28
N ASP A 82 23.37 16.03 -19.15
CA ASP A 82 22.05 16.41 -19.69
C ASP A 82 21.31 17.40 -18.77
N CYS A 83 21.79 17.62 -17.54
CA CYS A 83 21.15 18.54 -16.60
C CYS A 83 21.48 19.99 -16.95
N ASN A 84 20.44 20.80 -17.17
CA ASN A 84 20.58 22.26 -17.19
C ASN A 84 20.68 22.81 -15.76
N ALA A 85 21.84 22.60 -15.13
CA ALA A 85 22.09 22.95 -13.73
C ALA A 85 21.82 24.43 -13.43
N TRP A 86 22.20 25.34 -14.33
CA TRP A 86 22.00 26.78 -14.17
C TRP A 86 20.53 27.18 -14.07
N LYS A 87 19.64 26.55 -14.85
CA LYS A 87 18.19 26.79 -14.78
C LYS A 87 17.57 26.29 -13.48
N VAL A 88 18.10 25.20 -12.93
CA VAL A 88 17.64 24.63 -11.65
C VAL A 88 18.10 25.54 -10.50
N ILE A 89 19.38 25.89 -10.47
CA ILE A 89 20.01 26.77 -9.47
C ILE A 89 19.31 28.15 -9.41
N ALA A 90 18.96 28.73 -10.56
CA ALA A 90 18.27 30.02 -10.62
C ALA A 90 16.87 30.03 -9.97
N LYS A 91 16.23 28.86 -9.79
CA LYS A 91 14.91 28.73 -9.17
C LYS A 91 14.96 28.39 -7.69
N LEU A 92 16.13 28.04 -7.17
CA LEU A 92 16.30 27.58 -5.80
C LEU A 92 16.42 28.76 -4.84
N ARG A 93 15.74 28.68 -3.69
CA ARG A 93 15.85 29.68 -2.62
C ARG A 93 17.25 29.70 -2.00
N ASN A 94 17.90 28.54 -1.90
CA ASN A 94 19.23 28.43 -1.28
C ASN A 94 20.15 27.50 -2.12
N PRO A 95 20.82 28.04 -3.15
CA PRO A 95 21.57 27.24 -4.11
C PRO A 95 22.84 26.61 -3.53
N VAL A 96 23.45 27.24 -2.52
CA VAL A 96 24.68 26.75 -1.88
C VAL A 96 24.41 25.44 -1.14
N ARG A 97 23.33 25.41 -0.36
CA ARG A 97 22.88 24.20 0.35
C ARG A 97 22.53 23.08 -0.62
N PHE A 98 21.92 23.41 -1.76
CA PHE A 98 21.60 22.42 -2.80
C PHE A 98 22.86 21.83 -3.46
N ALA A 99 23.89 22.64 -3.69
CA ALA A 99 25.18 22.16 -4.20
C ALA A 99 25.84 21.18 -3.21
N GLN A 100 25.85 21.52 -1.92
CA GLN A 100 26.34 20.62 -0.85
C GLN A 100 25.56 19.31 -0.81
N PHE A 101 24.23 19.35 -0.99
CA PHE A 101 23.42 18.13 -1.11
C PHE A 101 23.83 17.26 -2.31
N ILE A 102 24.08 17.85 -3.49
CA ILE A 102 24.53 17.09 -4.67
C ILE A 102 25.92 16.47 -4.45
N GLU A 103 26.81 17.16 -3.75
CA GLU A 103 28.18 16.72 -3.49
C GLU A 103 28.21 15.64 -2.39
N ASN A 104 27.70 15.97 -1.20
CA ASN A 104 27.82 15.18 0.03
C ASN A 104 26.68 14.18 0.23
N GLY A 105 25.52 14.42 -0.38
CA GLY A 105 24.35 13.53 -0.30
C GLY A 105 23.52 13.66 0.97
N THR A 106 23.78 14.68 1.81
CA THR A 106 23.03 14.92 3.05
C THR A 106 21.76 15.70 2.75
N GLN A 107 20.61 15.07 2.98
CA GLN A 107 19.28 15.67 2.78
C GLN A 107 18.95 16.74 3.84
N TYR A 108 19.54 16.58 5.03
CA TYR A 108 19.35 17.44 6.18
C TYR A 108 20.71 18.00 6.61
N THR A 109 20.68 19.17 7.22
CA THR A 109 21.84 19.78 7.88
C THR A 109 22.01 19.12 9.24
N ASP A 110 23.23 19.01 9.74
CA ASP A 110 23.49 18.40 11.06
C ASP A 110 22.69 19.11 12.17
N GLU A 111 22.51 20.42 12.05
CA GLU A 111 21.70 21.23 12.96
C GLU A 111 20.21 20.83 12.94
N GLU A 112 19.63 20.61 11.75
CA GLU A 112 18.22 20.19 11.60
C GLU A 112 18.00 18.76 12.14
N LEU A 113 18.99 17.88 11.99
CA LEU A 113 18.94 16.53 12.55
C LEU A 113 19.04 16.57 14.08
N LEU A 114 19.89 17.44 14.63
CA LEU A 114 20.01 17.61 16.08
C LEU A 114 18.72 18.19 16.67
N GLU A 115 18.12 19.19 16.03
CA GLU A 115 16.84 19.77 16.44
C GLU A 115 15.72 18.71 16.43
N TYR A 116 15.54 18.01 15.30
CA TYR A 116 14.54 16.95 15.17
C TYR A 116 14.71 15.84 16.23
N ASN A 117 15.93 15.35 16.41
CA ASN A 117 16.21 14.33 17.42
C ASN A 117 15.95 14.88 18.83
N SER A 118 16.30 16.13 19.10
CA SER A 118 16.08 16.73 20.42
C SER A 118 14.59 16.86 20.73
N GLU A 119 13.77 17.34 19.79
CA GLU A 119 12.32 17.43 19.94
C GLU A 119 11.70 16.05 20.20
N GLU A 120 12.11 15.03 19.45
CA GLU A 120 11.66 13.64 19.66
C GLU A 120 12.06 13.12 21.05
N PHE A 121 13.26 13.43 21.53
CA PHE A 121 13.68 13.07 22.89
C PHE A 121 12.85 13.80 23.97
N PHE A 122 12.63 15.11 23.81
CA PHE A 122 11.83 15.90 24.75
C PHE A 122 10.38 15.42 24.82
N ASP A 123 9.74 15.13 23.68
CA ASP A 123 8.36 14.65 23.62
C ASP A 123 8.23 13.28 24.30
N ASN A 124 9.17 12.37 24.06
CA ASN A 124 9.19 11.06 24.70
C ASN A 124 9.41 11.14 26.22
N GLU A 125 10.27 12.04 26.70
CA GLU A 125 10.54 12.22 28.13
C GLU A 125 9.35 12.88 28.86
N PHE A 126 8.69 13.87 28.24
CA PHE A 126 7.45 14.45 28.77
C PHE A 126 6.31 13.42 28.84
N HIS A 127 6.13 12.60 27.80
CA HIS A 127 5.12 11.55 27.80
C HIS A 127 5.38 10.49 28.87
N HIS A 128 6.64 10.16 29.17
CA HIS A 128 6.99 9.19 30.21
C HIS A 128 6.85 9.77 31.64
N SER A 129 7.16 11.06 31.82
CA SER A 129 6.97 11.76 33.10
C SER A 129 5.50 11.90 33.46
N SER A 130 4.64 12.28 32.50
CA SER A 130 3.20 12.48 32.74
C SER A 130 2.46 11.18 33.10
N TYR A 131 2.98 10.01 32.71
CA TYR A 131 2.39 8.71 33.06
C TYR A 131 2.83 8.18 34.43
N SER A 132 3.93 8.73 34.96
CA SER A 132 4.52 8.30 36.23
C SER A 132 3.89 9.02 37.43
N ASP A 133 3.44 10.27 37.26
CA ASP A 133 2.83 11.06 38.34
C ASP A 133 1.34 10.69 38.62
N ASP A 134 0.64 10.08 37.67
CA ASP A 134 -0.76 9.64 37.83
C ASP A 134 -0.91 8.24 38.47
N ASN A 135 0.20 7.51 38.70
CA ASN A 135 0.23 6.16 39.29
C ASN A 135 0.80 6.12 40.72
N MET A 136 0.88 7.26 41.42
CA MET A 136 1.26 7.34 42.84
C MET A 136 0.09 7.75 43.74
#